data_AF-A0A1S3K0Q6-F1
#
_entry.id   AF-A0A1S3K0Q6-F1
#
_cell.length_a   1.000
_cell.length_b   1.000
_cell.length_c   1.000
_cell.angle_alpha   90.00
_cell.angle_beta   90.00
_cell.angle_gamma   90.00
#
_symmetry.space_group_name_H-M   'P 1'
#
loop_
_entity.id
_entity.type
_entity.pdbx_description
1 polymer ?
#
loop_
_entity_poly.entity_id
_entity_poly.type
_entity_poly.pdbx_seq_one_letter_code
_entity_poly.pdbx_strand_id
1 'polypeptide(L)'
;MPTKGTSMESFRLMVSSLVVSRLGGDDHLELVTRILDRADVNMDGKVSLAEAKSIWSLLQNSDFFISFIFQNTEFVPKIQKFCGNIFAVEEVPHTYLYDKDNPSYLRWIFANSYQWLQPSWHHRAKIVVGLLEFIMAVYQYRNAGEFYICHLDESVVGYTRRYDMRFLGVSQLLPKQTFMKVMQLRQCFSDEDCFYSKTCSSKCDISQHTCSGSLIKPNLFHACQLLREYLLYDLVGGERVELSGMLRTCRALDNNKTSADLDHAVVLNNMKTWLWNKIQNKVS
;
A
#
# COMPACT_ATOMS: atom_id res chain seq x y z
N MET A 1 16.63 -22.64 0.23
CA MET A 1 17.75 -21.70 0.48
C MET A 1 18.91 -22.09 -0.42
N PRO A 2 19.67 -21.14 -0.99
CA PRO A 2 20.85 -21.43 -1.81
C PRO A 2 21.92 -22.20 -1.03
N THR A 3 22.54 -23.20 -1.67
CA THR A 3 23.55 -24.09 -1.08
C THR A 3 24.85 -24.07 -1.88
N LYS A 4 25.91 -24.66 -1.32
CA LYS A 4 27.19 -24.77 -2.04
C LYS A 4 26.96 -25.55 -3.34
N GLY A 5 27.36 -24.98 -4.48
CA GLY A 5 27.13 -25.57 -5.81
C GLY A 5 25.88 -25.05 -6.54
N THR A 6 25.05 -24.20 -5.93
CA THR A 6 23.98 -23.49 -6.66
C THR A 6 24.59 -22.62 -7.74
N SER A 7 24.27 -22.89 -9.01
CA SER A 7 24.67 -22.06 -10.14
C SER A 7 23.84 -20.77 -10.20
N MET A 8 24.33 -19.76 -10.93
CA MET A 8 23.59 -18.50 -11.16
C MET A 8 22.21 -18.76 -11.79
N GLU A 9 22.13 -19.68 -12.76
CA GLU A 9 20.87 -20.04 -13.40
C GLU A 9 19.90 -20.74 -12.43
N SER A 10 20.42 -21.66 -11.61
CA SER A 10 19.61 -22.30 -10.57
C SER A 10 19.09 -21.26 -9.57
N PHE A 11 19.91 -20.28 -9.19
CA PHE A 11 19.50 -19.20 -8.31
C PHE A 11 18.43 -18.29 -8.93
N ARG A 12 18.58 -17.93 -10.21
CA ARG A 12 17.57 -17.19 -10.99
C ARG A 12 16.22 -17.91 -10.99
N LEU A 13 16.21 -19.23 -11.21
CA LEU A 13 14.98 -20.03 -11.16
C LEU A 13 14.36 -20.06 -9.76
N MET A 14 15.16 -20.14 -8.71
CA MET A 14 14.66 -20.04 -7.33
C MET A 14 13.97 -18.70 -7.06
N VAL A 15 14.59 -17.59 -7.47
CA VAL A 15 14.02 -16.24 -7.31
C VAL A 15 12.73 -16.10 -8.13
N SER A 16 12.75 -16.54 -9.39
CA SER A 16 11.57 -16.53 -10.26
C SER A 16 10.40 -17.31 -9.65
N SER A 17 10.66 -18.54 -9.17
CA SER A 17 9.64 -19.36 -8.50
C SER A 17 9.07 -18.68 -7.26
N LEU A 18 9.91 -18.04 -6.44
CA LEU A 18 9.45 -17.28 -5.28
C LEU A 18 8.51 -16.13 -5.68
N VAL A 19 8.92 -15.34 -6.68
CA VAL A 19 8.15 -14.19 -7.17
C VAL A 19 6.79 -14.64 -7.71
N VAL A 20 6.78 -15.62 -8.62
CA VAL A 20 5.54 -16.22 -9.16
C VAL A 20 4.66 -16.77 -8.04
N SER A 21 5.24 -17.40 -7.02
CA SER A 21 4.44 -17.95 -5.91
C SER A 21 3.69 -16.87 -5.11
N ARG A 22 4.29 -15.68 -4.96
CA ARG A 22 3.77 -14.58 -4.13
C ARG A 22 2.86 -13.62 -4.91
N LEU A 23 3.22 -13.31 -6.15
CA LEU A 23 2.55 -12.30 -6.98
C LEU A 23 1.55 -12.91 -7.97
N GLY A 24 1.77 -14.16 -8.39
CA GLY A 24 0.99 -14.83 -9.45
C GLY A 24 1.29 -14.27 -10.85
N GLY A 25 0.89 -15.00 -11.88
CA GLY A 25 1.18 -14.64 -13.28
C GLY A 25 2.56 -15.11 -13.77
N ASP A 26 2.81 -14.90 -15.07
CA ASP A 26 3.93 -15.54 -15.78
C ASP A 26 5.06 -14.57 -16.18
N ASP A 27 4.85 -13.25 -16.11
CA ASP A 27 5.85 -12.24 -16.53
C ASP A 27 6.31 -11.35 -15.37
N HIS A 28 7.42 -11.76 -14.76
CA HIS A 28 8.14 -10.99 -13.74
C HIS A 28 9.62 -10.82 -14.08
N LEU A 29 9.98 -10.91 -15.37
CA LEU A 29 11.37 -10.94 -15.80
C LEU A 29 12.16 -9.72 -15.31
N GLU A 30 11.55 -8.54 -15.42
CA GLU A 30 12.14 -7.28 -14.98
C GLU A 30 12.41 -7.28 -13.46
N LEU A 31 11.44 -7.73 -12.66
CA LEU A 31 11.57 -7.79 -11.20
C LEU A 31 12.65 -8.80 -10.78
N VAL A 32 12.67 -9.98 -11.41
CA VAL A 32 13.69 -11.01 -11.15
C VAL A 32 15.07 -10.48 -11.51
N THR A 33 15.23 -9.83 -12.67
CA THR A 33 16.50 -9.22 -13.08
C THR A 33 16.94 -8.15 -12.07
N ARG A 34 16.05 -7.23 -11.67
CA ARG A 34 16.35 -6.23 -10.64
C ARG A 34 16.78 -6.84 -9.31
N ILE A 35 16.16 -7.94 -8.88
CA ILE A 35 16.56 -8.66 -7.65
C ILE A 35 17.98 -9.21 -7.79
N LEU A 36 18.31 -9.80 -8.95
CA LEU A 36 19.64 -10.35 -9.21
C LEU A 36 20.70 -9.25 -9.28
N ASP A 37 20.42 -8.15 -9.97
CA ASP A 37 21.30 -6.97 -10.04
C ASP A 37 21.54 -6.39 -8.65
N ARG A 38 20.52 -6.41 -7.78
CA ARG A 38 20.65 -5.94 -6.40
C ARG A 38 21.47 -6.90 -5.52
N ALA A 39 21.44 -8.19 -5.84
CA ALA A 39 22.18 -9.22 -5.14
C ALA A 39 23.67 -9.20 -5.44
N ASP A 40 24.06 -8.80 -6.66
CA ASP A 40 25.44 -8.56 -7.07
C ASP A 40 25.97 -7.26 -6.42
N VAL A 41 26.43 -7.36 -5.18
CA VAL A 41 26.85 -6.21 -4.36
C VAL A 41 28.22 -5.71 -4.80
N ASN A 42 29.09 -6.61 -5.26
CA ASN A 42 30.43 -6.26 -5.75
C ASN A 42 30.45 -5.84 -7.23
N MET A 43 29.30 -5.94 -7.94
CA MET A 43 29.11 -5.58 -9.34
C MET A 43 30.04 -6.35 -10.30
N ASP A 44 30.30 -7.63 -10.01
CA ASP A 44 31.17 -8.48 -10.83
C ASP A 44 30.42 -9.25 -11.92
N GLY A 45 29.10 -9.04 -12.02
CA GLY A 45 28.20 -9.72 -12.95
C GLY A 45 27.79 -11.12 -12.50
N LYS A 46 28.15 -11.53 -11.28
CA LYS A 46 27.83 -12.83 -10.69
C LYS A 46 27.25 -12.63 -9.30
N VAL A 47 26.59 -13.67 -8.80
CA VAL A 47 26.08 -13.70 -7.43
C VAL A 47 26.80 -14.80 -6.68
N SER A 48 27.63 -14.42 -5.72
CA SER A 48 28.31 -15.36 -4.83
C SER A 48 27.32 -16.10 -3.93
N LEU A 49 27.74 -17.22 -3.32
CA LEU A 49 26.89 -17.94 -2.37
C LEU A 49 26.48 -17.07 -1.17
N ALA A 50 27.36 -16.17 -0.72
CA ALA A 50 27.08 -15.27 0.39
C ALA A 50 26.00 -14.24 0.01
N GLU A 51 26.14 -13.61 -1.16
CA GLU A 51 25.15 -12.68 -1.71
C GLU A 51 23.80 -13.35 -1.94
N ALA A 52 23.81 -14.53 -2.57
CA ALA A 52 22.61 -15.33 -2.82
C ALA A 52 21.88 -15.64 -1.51
N LYS A 53 22.60 -16.04 -0.46
CA LYS A 53 22.01 -16.30 0.86
C LYS A 53 21.45 -15.04 1.51
N SER A 54 22.16 -13.92 1.43
CA SER A 54 21.72 -12.64 2.01
C SER A 54 20.43 -12.16 1.34
N ILE A 55 20.42 -12.04 0.01
CA ILE A 55 19.23 -11.58 -0.71
C ILE A 55 18.08 -12.59 -0.56
N TRP A 56 18.35 -13.90 -0.59
CA TRP A 56 17.31 -14.91 -0.41
C TRP A 56 16.63 -14.77 0.96
N SER A 57 17.41 -14.52 2.02
CA SER A 57 16.88 -14.28 3.35
C SER A 57 16.03 -13.01 3.41
N LEU A 58 16.45 -11.94 2.75
CA LEU A 58 15.71 -10.68 2.68
C LEU A 58 14.39 -10.84 1.91
N LEU A 59 14.39 -11.57 0.80
CA LEU A 59 13.17 -11.83 0.02
C LEU A 59 12.12 -12.64 0.79
N GLN A 60 12.52 -13.37 1.85
CA GLN A 60 11.54 -14.02 2.73
C GLN A 60 10.78 -13.00 3.60
N ASN A 61 11.42 -11.91 3.98
CA ASN A 61 10.80 -10.82 4.74
C ASN A 61 9.80 -10.06 3.84
N SER A 62 8.53 -10.02 4.23
CA SER A 62 7.45 -9.35 3.48
C SER A 62 7.76 -7.88 3.24
N ASP A 63 8.24 -7.18 4.26
CA ASP A 63 8.42 -5.74 4.23
C ASP A 63 9.55 -5.37 3.29
N PHE A 64 10.65 -6.13 3.30
CA PHE A 64 11.72 -5.98 2.31
C PHE A 64 11.21 -6.26 0.89
N PHE A 65 10.52 -7.39 0.69
CA PHE A 65 10.03 -7.81 -0.63
C PHE A 65 9.11 -6.75 -1.25
N ILE A 66 8.14 -6.27 -0.48
CA ILE A 66 7.21 -5.22 -0.90
C ILE A 66 7.94 -3.90 -1.13
N SER A 67 8.81 -3.48 -0.21
CA SER A 67 9.59 -2.24 -0.38
C SER A 67 10.47 -2.30 -1.63
N PHE A 68 11.02 -3.47 -1.96
CA PHE A 68 11.84 -3.68 -3.15
C PHE A 68 11.02 -3.55 -4.44
N ILE A 69 9.81 -4.12 -4.45
CA ILE A 69 8.87 -3.99 -5.58
C ILE A 69 8.63 -2.50 -5.87
N PHE A 70 8.27 -1.73 -4.84
CA PHE A 70 7.91 -0.31 -4.97
C PHE A 70 9.09 0.67 -4.93
N GLN A 71 10.35 0.21 -4.84
CA GLN A 71 11.51 1.09 -4.62
C GLN A 71 11.70 2.18 -5.71
N ASN A 72 11.20 1.94 -6.92
CA ASN A 72 11.30 2.86 -8.05
C ASN A 72 10.18 3.91 -8.05
N THR A 73 9.20 3.77 -7.17
CA THR A 73 8.16 4.78 -6.96
C THR A 73 8.62 5.83 -5.97
N GLU A 74 7.96 6.98 -5.96
CA GLU A 74 8.17 8.00 -4.93
C GLU A 74 7.32 7.77 -3.68
N PHE A 75 6.39 6.82 -3.71
CA PHE A 75 5.41 6.65 -2.65
C PHE A 75 5.95 5.85 -1.47
N VAL A 76 6.88 4.92 -1.67
CA VAL A 76 7.42 4.05 -0.61
C VAL A 76 8.86 4.47 -0.28
N PRO A 77 9.26 4.50 1.01
CA PRO A 77 10.64 4.77 1.40
C PRO A 77 11.64 3.85 0.68
N LYS A 78 12.64 4.45 0.05
CA LYS A 78 13.65 3.73 -0.73
C LYS A 78 14.58 2.92 0.16
N ILE A 79 14.85 1.67 -0.22
CA ILE A 79 15.87 0.83 0.42
C ILE A 79 17.25 1.42 0.12
N GLN A 80 17.98 1.83 1.14
CA GLN A 80 19.33 2.37 1.00
C GLN A 80 20.38 1.26 1.01
N LYS A 81 20.36 0.44 2.07
CA LYS A 81 21.37 -0.58 2.33
C LYS A 81 20.72 -1.82 2.95
N PHE A 82 21.39 -2.95 2.82
CA PHE A 82 21.05 -4.17 3.55
C PHE A 82 22.32 -4.90 3.97
N CYS A 83 22.20 -5.73 5.00
CA CYS A 83 23.26 -6.60 5.47
C CYS A 83 22.63 -7.85 6.09
N GLY A 84 22.96 -9.03 5.57
CA GLY A 84 22.35 -10.28 6.01
C GLY A 84 20.83 -10.28 5.76
N ASN A 85 20.05 -10.31 6.84
CA ASN A 85 18.59 -10.29 6.85
C ASN A 85 17.98 -8.93 7.27
N ILE A 86 18.81 -7.90 7.45
CA ILE A 86 18.38 -6.56 7.87
C ILE A 86 18.53 -5.60 6.70
N PHE A 87 17.59 -4.67 6.57
CA PHE A 87 17.63 -3.60 5.58
C PHE A 87 17.29 -2.25 6.23
N ALA A 88 17.81 -1.18 5.62
CA ALA A 88 17.53 0.20 6.01
C ALA A 88 16.87 0.94 4.86
N VAL A 89 15.89 1.76 5.18
CA VAL A 89 15.18 2.63 4.24
C VAL A 89 15.54 4.09 4.48
N GLU A 90 15.22 4.96 3.52
CA GLU A 90 15.35 6.40 3.69
C GLU A 90 14.55 6.91 4.90
N GLU A 91 15.06 7.96 5.53
CA GLU A 91 14.40 8.62 6.65
C GLU A 91 13.21 9.46 6.15
N VAL A 92 12.06 9.28 6.80
CA VAL A 92 10.85 10.09 6.55
C VAL A 92 10.62 11.03 7.74
N PRO A 93 10.73 12.35 7.56
CA PRO A 93 10.66 13.31 8.67
C PRO A 93 9.36 13.27 9.49
N HIS A 94 8.23 12.99 8.84
CA HIS A 94 6.94 12.84 9.51
C HIS A 94 6.42 11.43 9.30
N THR A 95 6.41 10.62 10.36
CA THR A 95 6.11 9.18 10.28
C THR A 95 4.64 8.84 10.50
N TYR A 96 3.77 9.85 10.57
CA TYR A 96 2.33 9.70 10.73
C TYR A 96 1.64 10.87 10.02
N LEU A 97 0.40 10.64 9.58
CA LEU A 97 -0.40 11.65 8.90
C LEU A 97 -0.84 12.74 9.89
N TYR A 98 -1.23 12.29 11.08
CA TYR A 98 -1.45 13.05 12.30
C TYR A 98 -1.33 12.07 13.48
N ASP A 99 -1.05 12.58 14.67
CA ASP A 99 -0.85 11.76 15.87
C ASP A 99 -1.95 12.05 16.89
N LYS A 100 -2.93 11.14 17.01
CA LYS A 100 -4.00 11.23 18.01
C LYS A 100 -3.47 11.02 19.43
N ASP A 101 -2.33 10.35 19.56
CA ASP A 101 -1.72 9.98 20.83
C ASP A 101 -0.66 10.94 21.33
N ASN A 102 -0.32 11.97 20.53
CA ASN A 102 0.66 12.98 20.89
C ASN A 102 0.36 13.55 22.29
N PRO A 103 1.30 13.40 23.25
CA PRO A 103 1.13 13.85 24.63
C PRO A 103 1.26 15.37 24.71
N SER A 104 0.30 16.08 24.12
CA SER A 104 0.15 17.51 24.37
C SER A 104 -0.54 17.69 25.72
N TYR A 105 -0.05 18.63 26.51
CA TYR A 105 -0.78 19.15 27.66
C TYR A 105 -2.12 19.77 27.26
N LEU A 106 -2.58 19.73 26.01
CA LEU A 106 -3.91 20.22 25.62
C LEU A 106 -4.92 19.07 25.55
N ARG A 107 -4.48 17.80 25.43
CA ARG A 107 -5.35 16.63 25.32
C ARG A 107 -6.26 16.43 26.55
N TRP A 108 -5.80 16.77 27.76
CA TRP A 108 -6.61 16.69 28.99
C TRP A 108 -7.82 17.63 29.00
N ILE A 109 -7.77 18.77 28.28
CA ILE A 109 -8.87 19.74 28.19
C ILE A 109 -9.63 19.56 26.87
N PHE A 110 -8.90 19.34 25.76
CA PHE A 110 -9.45 19.26 24.41
C PHE A 110 -9.04 17.94 23.76
N ALA A 111 -9.97 16.97 23.73
CA ALA A 111 -9.75 15.63 23.19
C ALA A 111 -9.24 15.62 21.73
N ASN A 112 -9.60 16.63 20.93
CA ASN A 112 -9.21 16.75 19.52
C ASN A 112 -8.09 17.77 19.25
N SER A 113 -7.30 18.13 20.27
CA SER A 113 -6.19 19.11 20.14
C SER A 113 -5.11 18.70 19.13
N TYR A 114 -4.99 17.39 18.81
CA TYR A 114 -4.10 16.90 17.75
C TYR A 114 -4.38 17.54 16.38
N GLN A 115 -5.61 17.99 16.13
CA GLN A 115 -6.00 18.64 14.87
C GLN A 115 -5.32 20.00 14.68
N TRP A 116 -4.88 20.65 15.77
CA TRP A 116 -4.22 21.95 15.74
C TRP A 116 -2.75 21.88 15.33
N LEU A 117 -2.16 20.69 15.42
CA LEU A 117 -0.77 20.42 15.01
C LEU A 117 -0.67 19.96 13.55
N GLN A 118 -1.81 19.83 12.88
CA GLN A 118 -1.84 19.38 11.50
C GLN A 118 -1.38 20.50 10.54
N PRO A 119 -0.83 20.13 9.37
CA PRO A 119 -0.51 21.11 8.33
C PRO A 119 -1.73 21.91 7.87
N SER A 120 -1.49 23.03 7.18
CA SER A 120 -2.55 23.77 6.51
C SER A 120 -3.36 22.86 5.56
N TRP A 121 -4.64 23.19 5.34
CA TRP A 121 -5.52 22.39 4.48
C TRP A 121 -4.91 22.07 3.10
N HIS A 122 -4.21 23.03 2.48
CA HIS A 122 -3.57 22.84 1.16
C HIS A 122 -2.46 21.79 1.20
N HIS A 123 -1.64 21.79 2.25
CA HIS A 123 -0.60 20.77 2.44
C HIS A 123 -1.23 19.40 2.72
N ARG A 124 -2.30 19.35 3.51
CA ARG A 124 -3.07 18.10 3.71
C ARG A 124 -3.64 17.58 2.39
N ALA A 125 -4.25 18.46 1.58
CA ALA A 125 -4.75 18.11 0.26
C ALA A 125 -3.65 17.56 -0.66
N LYS A 126 -2.45 18.18 -0.66
CA LYS A 126 -1.29 17.69 -1.40
C LYS A 126 -0.88 16.27 -0.98
N ILE A 127 -0.79 16.00 0.33
CA ILE A 127 -0.47 14.65 0.84
C ILE A 127 -1.52 13.64 0.37
N VAL A 128 -2.81 14.03 0.43
CA VAL A 128 -3.93 13.17 0.02
C VAL A 128 -3.90 12.86 -1.47
N VAL A 129 -3.55 13.82 -2.33
CA VAL A 129 -3.35 13.57 -3.76
C VAL A 129 -2.29 12.48 -3.95
N GLY A 130 -1.15 12.58 -3.26
CA GLY A 130 -0.13 11.53 -3.28
C GLY A 130 -0.63 10.17 -2.80
N LEU A 131 -1.50 10.14 -1.77
CA LEU A 131 -2.14 8.89 -1.31
C LEU A 131 -3.07 8.28 -2.38
N LEU A 132 -3.88 9.10 -3.05
CA LEU A 132 -4.74 8.65 -4.14
C LEU A 132 -3.93 8.14 -5.34
N GLU A 133 -2.80 8.79 -5.64
CA GLU A 133 -1.87 8.36 -6.68
C GLU A 133 -1.19 7.03 -6.35
N PHE A 134 -0.80 6.85 -5.09
CA PHE A 134 -0.30 5.56 -4.62
C PHE A 134 -1.35 4.46 -4.74
N ILE A 135 -2.61 4.71 -4.37
CA ILE A 135 -3.69 3.71 -4.50
C ILE A 135 -3.87 3.29 -5.96
N MET A 136 -3.80 4.22 -6.92
CA MET A 136 -3.77 3.86 -8.34
C MET A 136 -2.54 3.02 -8.68
N ALA A 137 -1.36 3.41 -8.22
CA ALA A 137 -0.11 2.71 -8.50
C ALA A 137 -0.13 1.27 -7.96
N VAL A 138 -0.74 1.03 -6.80
CA VAL A 138 -0.90 -0.32 -6.21
C VAL A 138 -1.92 -1.17 -6.97
N TYR A 139 -2.96 -0.54 -7.53
CA TYR A 139 -3.94 -1.23 -8.37
C TYR A 139 -3.38 -1.62 -9.74
N GLN A 140 -2.46 -0.82 -10.27
CA GLN A 140 -1.96 -0.92 -11.65
C GLN A 140 -0.45 -1.18 -11.73
N TYR A 141 0.17 -1.75 -10.69
CA TYR A 141 1.62 -1.91 -10.68
C TYR A 141 2.05 -2.93 -11.75
N ARG A 142 2.41 -2.40 -12.92
CA ARG A 142 2.83 -3.16 -14.10
C ARG A 142 3.91 -4.17 -13.68
N ASN A 143 3.70 -5.43 -14.08
CA ASN A 143 4.66 -6.53 -13.96
C ASN A 143 4.98 -7.03 -12.52
N ALA A 144 4.40 -6.47 -11.45
CA ALA A 144 4.55 -7.03 -10.09
C ALA A 144 3.22 -7.39 -9.39
N GLY A 145 2.10 -7.33 -10.11
CA GLY A 145 0.79 -7.76 -9.61
C GLY A 145 0.03 -6.71 -8.81
N GLU A 146 -1.21 -7.05 -8.48
CA GLU A 146 -2.13 -6.19 -7.73
C GLU A 146 -1.98 -6.43 -6.22
N PHE A 147 -2.07 -5.36 -5.41
CA PHE A 147 -2.06 -5.48 -3.94
C PHE A 147 -3.29 -4.86 -3.30
N TYR A 148 -3.68 -5.45 -2.17
CA TYR A 148 -4.71 -4.94 -1.29
C TYR A 148 -4.07 -4.24 -0.08
N ILE A 149 -4.65 -3.13 0.33
CA ILE A 149 -4.26 -2.39 1.54
C ILE A 149 -5.23 -2.82 2.64
N CYS A 150 -4.84 -3.84 3.39
CA CYS A 150 -5.71 -4.41 4.39
C CYS A 150 -5.79 -3.61 5.68
N HIS A 151 -4.99 -2.57 5.84
CA HIS A 151 -5.11 -1.62 6.94
C HIS A 151 -4.56 -0.28 6.50
N LEU A 152 -5.38 0.77 6.59
CA LEU A 152 -5.01 2.12 6.19
C LEU A 152 -5.56 3.11 7.22
N ASP A 153 -4.65 3.65 8.02
CA ASP A 153 -4.92 4.67 9.03
C ASP A 153 -3.80 5.74 9.04
N GLU A 154 -3.84 6.65 10.00
CA GLU A 154 -2.84 7.71 10.14
C GLU A 154 -1.41 7.24 10.44
N SER A 155 -1.23 6.03 10.98
CA SER A 155 0.07 5.53 11.44
C SER A 155 0.92 4.96 10.31
N VAL A 156 0.29 4.58 9.21
CA VAL A 156 0.94 3.93 8.06
C VAL A 156 1.24 4.90 6.92
N VAL A 157 0.88 6.17 7.06
CA VAL A 157 1.13 7.23 6.08
C VAL A 157 1.96 8.33 6.72
N GLY A 158 3.10 8.66 6.13
CA GLY A 158 3.96 9.78 6.48
C GLY A 158 4.11 10.77 5.32
N TYR A 159 4.98 11.76 5.51
CA TYR A 159 5.28 12.74 4.47
C TYR A 159 6.64 13.44 4.67
N THR A 160 7.18 13.98 3.58
CA THR A 160 8.41 14.76 3.57
C THR A 160 8.19 16.18 4.09
N ARG A 161 9.26 16.95 4.32
CA ARG A 161 9.15 18.39 4.65
C ARG A 161 8.47 19.23 3.55
N ARG A 162 8.39 18.71 2.33
CA ARG A 162 7.69 19.32 1.19
C ARG A 162 6.24 18.83 1.06
N TYR A 163 5.75 18.05 2.02
CA TYR A 163 4.42 17.45 2.03
C TYR A 163 4.20 16.48 0.86
N ASP A 164 5.27 15.80 0.43
CA ASP A 164 5.15 14.67 -0.48
C ASP A 164 4.86 13.41 0.35
N MET A 165 3.82 12.67 -0.03
CA MET A 165 3.34 11.51 0.71
C MET A 165 4.37 10.37 0.69
N ARG A 166 4.49 9.65 1.81
CA ARG A 166 5.22 8.39 1.94
C ARG A 166 4.35 7.33 2.62
N PHE A 167 4.18 6.18 1.98
CA PHE A 167 3.48 5.03 2.54
C PHE A 167 4.48 4.17 3.34
N LEU A 168 4.31 4.17 4.65
CA LEU A 168 5.23 3.55 5.61
C LEU A 168 4.80 2.13 5.98
N GLY A 169 3.48 1.87 5.96
CA GLY A 169 2.92 0.56 6.31
C GLY A 169 3.03 -0.47 5.20
N VAL A 170 4.22 -0.70 4.64
CA VAL A 170 4.45 -1.71 3.58
C VAL A 170 4.01 -3.11 3.99
N SER A 171 4.03 -3.42 5.29
CA SER A 171 3.50 -4.67 5.87
C SER A 171 1.98 -4.83 5.70
N GLN A 172 1.26 -3.74 5.41
CA GLN A 172 -0.18 -3.73 5.15
C GLN A 172 -0.53 -3.99 3.68
N LEU A 173 0.47 -4.04 2.78
CA LEU A 173 0.28 -4.38 1.37
C LEU A 173 0.29 -5.89 1.19
N LEU A 174 -0.87 -6.44 0.88
CA LEU A 174 -1.08 -7.87 0.66
C LEU A 174 -1.18 -8.16 -0.83
N PRO A 175 -0.28 -8.96 -1.43
CA PRO A 175 -0.44 -9.40 -2.81
C PRO A 175 -1.78 -10.12 -3.01
N LYS A 176 -2.51 -9.76 -4.08
CA LYS A 176 -3.81 -10.36 -4.42
C LYS A 176 -3.74 -11.89 -4.49
N GLN A 177 -2.68 -12.43 -5.12
CA GLN A 177 -2.49 -13.87 -5.23
C GLN A 177 -2.35 -14.57 -3.87
N THR A 178 -1.73 -13.89 -2.89
CA THR A 178 -1.60 -14.39 -1.52
C THR A 178 -2.95 -14.40 -0.82
N PHE A 179 -3.71 -13.30 -0.92
CA PHE A 179 -5.08 -13.23 -0.38
C PHE A 179 -5.97 -14.33 -0.98
N MET A 180 -5.97 -14.47 -2.30
CA MET A 180 -6.77 -15.48 -3.01
C MET A 180 -6.48 -16.90 -2.51
N LYS A 181 -5.19 -17.28 -2.42
CA LYS A 181 -4.79 -18.61 -1.94
C LYS A 181 -5.26 -18.87 -0.52
N VAL A 182 -5.08 -17.89 0.38
CA VAL A 182 -5.48 -18.05 1.79
C VAL A 182 -7.00 -18.17 1.93
N MET A 183 -7.77 -17.35 1.22
CA MET A 183 -9.23 -17.42 1.27
C MET A 183 -9.76 -18.72 0.66
N GLN A 184 -9.27 -19.15 -0.49
CA GLN A 184 -9.75 -20.35 -1.18
C GLN A 184 -9.48 -21.66 -0.41
N LEU A 185 -8.51 -21.66 0.51
CA LEU A 185 -8.26 -22.78 1.41
C LEU A 185 -9.18 -22.78 2.64
N ARG A 186 -9.93 -21.71 2.88
CA ARG A 186 -10.80 -21.55 4.04
C ARG A 186 -12.21 -22.03 3.73
N GLN A 187 -12.74 -22.91 4.58
CA GLN A 187 -14.14 -23.31 4.54
C GLN A 187 -15.03 -22.27 5.21
N CYS A 188 -16.26 -22.13 4.74
CA CYS A 188 -17.22 -21.16 5.27
C CYS A 188 -18.66 -21.67 5.21
N PHE A 189 -19.49 -21.15 6.12
CA PHE A 189 -20.94 -21.31 6.11
C PHE A 189 -21.65 -19.98 5.84
N SER A 190 -20.99 -18.87 6.14
CA SER A 190 -21.48 -17.51 5.92
C SER A 190 -20.34 -16.54 5.57
N ASP A 191 -20.68 -15.35 5.09
CA ASP A 191 -19.71 -14.28 4.79
C ASP A 191 -18.89 -13.87 6.03
N GLU A 192 -19.43 -14.05 7.24
CA GLU A 192 -18.75 -13.72 8.50
C GLU A 192 -17.55 -14.64 8.78
N ASP A 193 -17.52 -15.82 8.16
CA ASP A 193 -16.41 -16.77 8.26
C ASP A 193 -15.24 -16.39 7.34
N CYS A 194 -15.39 -15.39 6.46
CA CYS A 194 -14.43 -15.06 5.40
C CYS A 194 -13.62 -13.78 5.67
N PHE A 195 -13.04 -13.66 6.87
CA PHE A 195 -12.14 -12.57 7.23
C PHE A 195 -10.65 -12.95 7.10
N TYR A 196 -9.86 -12.11 6.43
CA TYR A 196 -8.40 -12.16 6.48
C TYR A 196 -7.87 -11.31 7.64
N SER A 197 -8.46 -10.12 7.80
CA SER A 197 -8.18 -9.18 8.87
C SER A 197 -9.48 -8.46 9.27
N LYS A 198 -9.41 -7.49 10.19
CA LYS A 198 -10.57 -6.66 10.57
C LYS A 198 -11.14 -5.83 9.41
N THR A 199 -10.34 -5.60 8.37
CA THR A 199 -10.60 -4.65 7.29
C THR A 199 -10.57 -5.30 5.91
N CYS A 200 -9.99 -6.51 5.78
CA CYS A 200 -10.04 -7.33 4.58
C CYS A 200 -10.88 -8.58 4.77
N SER A 201 -11.92 -8.73 3.95
CA SER A 201 -12.78 -9.91 3.90
C SER A 201 -13.25 -10.22 2.49
N SER A 202 -13.64 -11.47 2.27
CA SER A 202 -14.27 -11.95 1.03
C SER A 202 -15.66 -12.52 1.32
N LYS A 203 -16.35 -12.99 0.27
CA LYS A 203 -17.67 -13.64 0.40
C LYS A 203 -17.53 -15.14 0.52
N CYS A 204 -18.48 -15.78 1.19
CA CYS A 204 -18.59 -17.23 1.19
C CYS A 204 -19.26 -17.70 -0.11
N ASP A 205 -18.61 -18.60 -0.83
CA ASP A 205 -19.27 -19.39 -1.87
C ASP A 205 -20.00 -20.55 -1.18
N ILE A 206 -21.29 -20.37 -0.92
CA ILE A 206 -22.14 -21.36 -0.25
C ILE A 206 -22.20 -22.67 -1.06
N SER A 207 -22.03 -22.61 -2.39
CA SER A 207 -22.08 -23.81 -3.23
C SER A 207 -20.82 -24.67 -3.08
N GLN A 208 -19.67 -24.02 -2.89
CA GLN A 208 -18.38 -24.69 -2.71
C GLN A 208 -18.00 -24.87 -1.23
N HIS A 209 -18.74 -24.24 -0.32
CA HIS A 209 -18.40 -24.12 1.11
C HIS A 209 -17.00 -23.56 1.34
N THR A 210 -16.54 -22.65 0.46
CA THR A 210 -15.21 -22.03 0.52
C THR A 210 -15.28 -20.53 0.35
N CYS A 211 -14.35 -19.80 0.96
CA CYS A 211 -14.29 -18.36 0.79
C CYS A 211 -13.80 -17.99 -0.61
N SER A 212 -14.41 -16.97 -1.20
CA SER A 212 -14.00 -16.45 -2.50
C SER A 212 -12.63 -15.76 -2.40
N GLY A 213 -11.87 -15.77 -3.49
CA GLY A 213 -10.58 -15.08 -3.56
C GLY A 213 -10.69 -13.55 -3.77
N SER A 214 -11.90 -13.01 -3.81
CA SER A 214 -12.17 -11.62 -4.18
C SER A 214 -12.45 -10.77 -2.95
N LEU A 215 -11.68 -9.70 -2.78
CA LEU A 215 -11.86 -8.75 -1.68
C LEU A 215 -13.17 -7.97 -1.88
N ILE A 216 -13.97 -7.77 -0.82
CA ILE A 216 -15.24 -7.04 -0.91
C ILE A 216 -15.02 -5.52 -1.06
N LYS A 217 -14.17 -4.95 -0.20
CA LYS A 217 -13.94 -3.49 -0.14
C LYS A 217 -12.62 -3.11 -0.83
N PRO A 218 -12.64 -2.20 -1.80
CA PRO A 218 -11.41 -1.77 -2.48
C PRO A 218 -10.50 -0.93 -1.58
N ASN A 219 -9.21 -0.82 -1.95
CA ASN A 219 -8.25 0.07 -1.29
C ASN A 219 -8.77 1.52 -1.14
N LEU A 220 -9.49 2.00 -2.17
CA LEU A 220 -10.07 3.33 -2.21
C LEU A 220 -11.13 3.56 -1.13
N PHE A 221 -11.88 2.52 -0.74
CA PHE A 221 -12.83 2.60 0.37
C PHE A 221 -12.12 2.98 1.68
N HIS A 222 -11.03 2.28 2.01
CA HIS A 222 -10.26 2.53 3.24
C HIS A 222 -9.61 3.92 3.22
N ALA A 223 -9.09 4.33 2.07
CA ALA A 223 -8.53 5.67 1.92
C ALA A 223 -9.57 6.74 2.23
N CYS A 224 -10.76 6.65 1.64
CA CYS A 224 -11.81 7.63 1.88
C CYS A 224 -12.36 7.63 3.32
N GLN A 225 -12.15 6.57 4.11
CA GLN A 225 -12.39 6.62 5.55
C GLN A 225 -11.38 7.53 6.24
N LEU A 226 -10.08 7.35 5.98
CA LEU A 226 -9.00 8.19 6.49
C LEU A 226 -9.14 9.66 6.06
N LEU A 227 -9.43 9.89 4.77
CA LEU A 227 -9.56 11.23 4.20
C LEU A 227 -10.70 12.04 4.82
N ARG A 228 -11.78 11.38 5.25
CA ARG A 228 -12.92 12.06 5.86
C ARG A 228 -12.52 12.77 7.15
N GLU A 229 -11.77 12.11 8.01
CA GLU A 229 -11.31 12.72 9.28
C GLU A 229 -10.25 13.79 9.01
N TYR A 230 -9.38 13.55 8.03
CA TYR A 230 -8.22 14.42 7.75
C TYR A 230 -8.56 15.71 6.99
N LEU A 231 -9.51 15.66 6.04
CA LEU A 231 -9.80 16.81 5.18
C LEU A 231 -10.99 17.64 5.64
N LEU A 232 -11.99 17.05 6.31
CA LEU A 232 -13.25 17.76 6.61
C LEU A 232 -13.23 18.56 7.90
N TYR A 233 -12.21 18.42 8.75
CA TYR A 233 -12.19 19.02 10.09
C TYR A 233 -12.46 20.54 10.07
N ASP A 234 -11.67 21.29 9.32
CA ASP A 234 -11.68 22.75 9.25
C ASP A 234 -12.29 23.31 7.95
N LEU A 235 -12.80 22.43 7.07
CA LEU A 235 -13.60 22.84 5.92
C LEU A 235 -14.99 23.30 6.38
N VAL A 236 -15.48 24.38 5.78
CA VAL A 236 -16.78 24.98 6.06
C VAL A 236 -17.55 25.26 4.76
N GLY A 237 -18.85 25.52 4.88
CA GLY A 237 -19.69 25.93 3.76
C GLY A 237 -19.82 24.89 2.64
N GLY A 238 -19.92 25.36 1.39
CA GLY A 238 -20.18 24.52 0.22
C GLY A 238 -19.09 23.49 -0.06
N GLU A 239 -17.82 23.83 0.19
CA GLU A 239 -16.69 22.92 -0.04
C GLU A 239 -16.75 21.68 0.86
N ARG A 240 -17.16 21.86 2.12
CA ARG A 240 -17.36 20.74 3.05
C ARG A 240 -18.47 19.80 2.56
N VAL A 241 -19.56 20.36 2.05
CA VAL A 241 -20.72 19.59 1.56
C VAL A 241 -20.32 18.78 0.32
N GLU A 242 -19.65 19.42 -0.62
CA GLU A 242 -19.20 18.80 -1.87
C GLU A 242 -18.22 17.66 -1.61
N LEU A 243 -17.14 17.91 -0.85
CA LEU A 243 -16.14 16.88 -0.52
C LEU A 243 -16.75 15.76 0.33
N SER A 244 -17.63 16.08 1.28
CA SER A 244 -18.34 15.06 2.04
C SER A 244 -19.24 14.19 1.16
N GLY A 245 -19.82 14.74 0.09
CA GLY A 245 -20.56 14.00 -0.92
C GLY A 245 -19.67 13.00 -1.65
N MET A 246 -18.53 13.47 -2.18
CA MET A 246 -17.55 12.61 -2.87
C MET A 246 -17.04 11.48 -1.97
N LEU A 247 -16.68 11.79 -0.72
CA LEU A 247 -16.21 10.81 0.26
C LEU A 247 -17.30 9.79 0.64
N ARG A 248 -18.57 10.19 0.64
CA ARG A 248 -19.70 9.26 0.88
C ARG A 248 -19.83 8.27 -0.27
N THR A 249 -19.78 8.74 -1.52
CA THR A 249 -19.81 7.88 -2.71
C THR A 249 -18.63 6.91 -2.72
N CYS A 250 -17.44 7.42 -2.40
CA CYS A 250 -16.23 6.61 -2.31
C CYS A 250 -16.32 5.49 -1.27
N ARG A 251 -16.89 5.78 -0.09
CA ARG A 251 -17.11 4.79 0.96
C ARG A 251 -18.25 3.81 0.65
N ALA A 252 -18.97 3.97 -0.46
CA ALA A 252 -19.99 3.04 -0.91
C ALA A 252 -19.50 2.10 -2.02
N LEU A 253 -18.21 2.18 -2.39
CA LEU A 253 -17.59 1.30 -3.37
C LEU A 253 -17.55 -0.16 -2.88
N ASP A 254 -17.68 -1.07 -3.84
CA ASP A 254 -17.72 -2.52 -3.60
C ASP A 254 -17.24 -3.25 -4.86
N ASN A 255 -16.27 -4.16 -4.68
CA ASN A 255 -15.66 -4.91 -5.77
C ASN A 255 -16.60 -5.95 -6.40
N ASN A 256 -17.70 -6.31 -5.73
CA ASN A 256 -18.62 -7.32 -6.26
C ASN A 256 -19.59 -6.75 -7.32
N LYS A 257 -19.55 -5.45 -7.59
CA LYS A 257 -20.35 -4.83 -8.64
C LYS A 257 -19.70 -5.06 -10.00
N THR A 258 -20.51 -5.31 -11.03
CA THR A 258 -20.05 -5.47 -12.41
C THR A 258 -19.34 -4.22 -12.95
N SER A 259 -19.64 -3.03 -12.42
CA SER A 259 -19.04 -1.75 -12.77
C SER A 259 -17.88 -1.32 -11.86
N ALA A 260 -17.38 -2.19 -10.97
CA ALA A 260 -16.45 -1.81 -9.91
C ALA A 260 -15.21 -1.04 -10.42
N ASP A 261 -14.55 -1.52 -11.47
CA ASP A 261 -13.36 -0.88 -12.04
C ASP A 261 -13.63 0.55 -12.54
N LEU A 262 -14.75 0.72 -13.24
CA LEU A 262 -15.17 2.02 -13.75
C LEU A 262 -15.53 2.97 -12.60
N ASP A 263 -16.29 2.48 -11.63
CA ASP A 263 -16.71 3.26 -10.46
C ASP A 263 -15.47 3.74 -9.66
N HIS A 264 -14.48 2.87 -9.48
CA HIS A 264 -13.23 3.21 -8.81
C HIS A 264 -12.47 4.31 -9.56
N ALA A 265 -12.28 4.15 -10.87
CA ALA A 265 -11.55 5.11 -11.68
C ALA A 265 -12.25 6.48 -11.70
N VAL A 266 -13.58 6.51 -11.82
CA VAL A 266 -14.38 7.75 -11.83
C VAL A 266 -14.28 8.47 -10.48
N VAL A 267 -14.54 7.76 -9.38
CA VAL A 267 -14.49 8.37 -8.04
C VAL A 267 -13.09 8.92 -7.74
N LEU A 268 -12.06 8.14 -8.02
CA LEU A 268 -10.67 8.54 -7.74
C LEU A 268 -10.28 9.77 -8.57
N ASN A 269 -10.54 9.75 -9.88
CA ASN A 269 -10.17 10.87 -10.75
C ASN A 269 -10.95 12.14 -10.42
N ASN A 270 -12.23 12.04 -10.09
CA ASN A 270 -13.04 13.19 -9.67
C ASN A 270 -12.49 13.81 -8.39
N MET A 271 -12.18 12.99 -7.38
CA MET A 271 -11.60 13.47 -6.13
C MET A 271 -10.23 14.11 -6.34
N LYS A 272 -9.35 13.46 -7.11
CA LYS A 272 -8.01 13.97 -7.41
C LYS A 272 -8.07 15.32 -8.13
N THR A 273 -8.95 15.43 -9.13
CA THR A 273 -9.13 16.67 -9.90
C THR A 273 -9.68 17.79 -9.03
N TRP A 274 -10.67 17.50 -8.18
CA TRP A 274 -11.22 18.49 -7.25
C TRP A 274 -10.15 19.02 -6.29
N LEU A 275 -9.34 18.12 -5.70
CA LEU A 275 -8.24 18.50 -4.81
C LEU A 275 -7.19 19.34 -5.53
N TRP A 276 -6.78 18.95 -6.74
CA TRP A 276 -5.81 19.71 -7.54
C TRP A 276 -6.27 21.13 -7.83
N ASN A 277 -7.54 21.30 -8.22
CA ASN A 277 -8.11 22.62 -8.48
C ASN A 277 -8.04 23.51 -7.24
N LYS A 278 -8.29 22.95 -6.05
CA LYS A 278 -8.19 23.70 -4.77
C LYS A 278 -6.76 24.04 -4.38
N ILE A 279 -5.80 23.17 -4.70
CA ILE A 279 -4.37 23.43 -4.46
C ILE A 279 -3.89 24.57 -5.38
N GLN A 280 -4.27 24.57 -6.66
CA GLN A 280 -3.77 25.54 -7.65
C GLN A 280 -4.32 26.97 -7.43
N ASN A 281 -5.59 27.12 -7.08
CA ASN A 281 -6.26 28.42 -6.90
C ASN A 281 -5.74 29.28 -5.74
N LYS A 282 -4.74 28.82 -4.98
CA LYS A 282 -4.08 29.59 -3.89
C LYS A 282 -2.59 29.86 -4.12
N VAL A 283 -2.01 29.30 -5.19
CA VAL A 283 -0.62 29.59 -5.60
C VAL A 283 -0.58 30.79 -6.58
N SER A 284 -1.74 31.18 -7.12
CA SER A 284 -2.02 32.45 -7.82
C SER A 284 -2.49 33.53 -6.86
#